data_AF-A0A4Q6FPG2-F1
#
_entry.id   AF-A0A4Q6FPG2-F1
#
_cell.length_a   1.000
_cell.length_b   1.000
_cell.length_c   1.000
_cell.angle_alpha   90.00
_cell.angle_beta   90.00
_cell.angle_gamma   90.00
#
_symmetry.space_group_name_H-M   'P 1'
#
loop_
_entity.id
_entity.type
_entity.pdbx_description
1 polymer ?
#
loop_
_entity_poly.entity_id
_entity_poly.type
_entity_poly.pdbx_seq_one_letter_code
_entity_poly.pdbx_strand_id
1 'polypeptide(L)'
;MRVLWQATLLTAITSTGCMSSNARTQKKSSPSSAAVNKSAAPAESPGVPIMDNAITPSAPEAAQTPALAIEENAANEETTELNPCERAKKLYEKPVFIPESQALVIKVDQDCKSSENGMEVGTAKLSAVGVSCTGGPGLVARKGHSNQNWEIINFKMDLSCAMKSSDDLRLAGKKKFGFAVDPVVRAFVPLMVDYWEFEHNNDAGLGTVPTLSERGGGAQQWNKGVQKNVSFPVKLYGRFSSWGDNASIYEAKATLVPRSNQRQFDVTVQNMKELSEEEVTLASDRCMTRTGQKSACSDAFGSN
;
A
#
# COMPACT_ATOMS: atom_id res chain seq x y z
N MET A 1 62.44 7.96 17.32
CA MET A 1 61.64 7.85 18.55
C MET A 1 60.87 6.55 18.51
N ARG A 2 61.15 5.63 19.43
CA ARG A 2 60.46 4.33 19.57
C ARG A 2 59.29 4.55 20.52
N VAL A 3 58.06 4.27 20.08
CA VAL A 3 56.90 4.19 20.97
C VAL A 3 56.36 2.77 20.95
N LEU A 4 56.21 2.24 22.15
CA LEU A 4 55.93 0.86 22.49
C LEU A 4 54.51 0.41 22.12
N TRP A 5 54.43 -0.89 21.89
CA TRP A 5 53.26 -1.74 21.91
C TRP A 5 52.49 -1.67 23.24
N GLN A 6 51.16 -1.71 23.19
CA GLN A 6 50.36 -2.49 24.15
C GLN A 6 49.18 -3.15 23.44
N ALA A 7 49.19 -4.48 23.50
CA ALA A 7 48.07 -5.34 23.16
C ALA A 7 47.23 -5.56 24.44
N THR A 8 45.91 -5.45 24.33
CA THR A 8 44.98 -5.80 25.42
C THR A 8 44.20 -7.04 25.02
N LEU A 9 44.36 -8.07 25.85
CA LEU A 9 43.81 -9.42 25.70
C LEU A 9 42.63 -9.61 26.68
N LEU A 10 41.57 -10.26 26.20
CA LEU A 10 40.54 -11.08 26.87
C LEU A 10 39.91 -10.66 28.22
N THR A 11 38.58 -10.75 28.28
CA THR A 11 37.91 -11.72 29.16
C THR A 11 36.63 -12.27 28.53
N ALA A 12 36.55 -13.60 28.48
CA ALA A 12 35.35 -14.37 28.19
C ALA A 12 34.56 -14.59 29.48
N ILE A 13 33.24 -14.47 29.43
CA ILE A 13 32.35 -14.92 30.50
C ILE A 13 31.50 -16.06 29.95
N THR A 14 31.89 -17.28 30.31
CA THR A 14 31.05 -18.47 30.26
C THR A 14 30.32 -18.59 31.59
N SER A 15 28.99 -18.56 31.59
CA SER A 15 28.19 -19.06 32.70
C SER A 15 27.38 -20.26 32.25
N THR A 16 27.74 -21.38 32.86
CA THR A 16 27.07 -22.67 32.89
C THR A 16 25.78 -22.58 33.72
N GLY A 17 24.76 -23.32 33.30
CA GLY A 17 23.50 -23.47 34.02
C GLY A 17 22.76 -24.73 33.58
N CYS A 18 23.21 -25.88 34.07
CA CYS A 18 22.49 -27.16 34.02
C CYS A 18 21.35 -27.17 35.04
N MET A 19 20.17 -27.68 34.67
CA MET A 19 19.28 -28.57 35.46
C MET A 19 18.17 -29.08 34.51
N SER A 20 18.26 -30.32 34.02
CA SER A 20 17.66 -31.55 34.57
C SER A 20 16.14 -31.68 34.39
N SER A 21 15.78 -32.50 33.40
CA SER A 21 14.84 -33.63 33.43
C SER A 21 13.59 -33.56 34.31
N ASN A 22 12.43 -33.67 33.66
CA ASN A 22 11.38 -34.58 34.10
C ASN A 22 10.67 -35.21 32.90
N ALA A 23 10.92 -36.52 32.75
CA ALA A 23 10.13 -37.42 31.94
C ALA A 23 8.87 -37.83 32.72
N ARG A 24 7.69 -37.80 32.08
CA ARG A 24 6.54 -38.57 32.57
C ARG A 24 5.65 -39.07 31.43
N THR A 25 5.92 -40.34 31.11
CA THR A 25 4.99 -41.43 30.74
C THR A 25 3.73 -41.15 29.93
N GLN A 26 3.68 -41.91 28.83
CA GLN A 26 2.54 -42.43 28.07
C GLN A 26 1.23 -42.64 28.84
N LYS A 27 0.11 -42.38 28.15
CA LYS A 27 -1.05 -43.27 28.22
C LYS A 27 -1.75 -43.37 26.86
N LYS A 28 -1.78 -44.60 26.34
CA LYS A 28 -2.60 -45.07 25.22
C LYS A 28 -4.09 -44.99 25.58
N SER A 29 -4.91 -44.60 24.62
CA SER A 29 -6.20 -45.25 24.34
C SER A 29 -6.69 -44.86 22.93
N SER A 30 -6.66 -45.83 22.02
CA SER A 30 -7.45 -45.86 20.78
C SER A 30 -8.86 -46.41 21.09
N PRO A 31 -9.68 -46.73 20.07
CA PRO A 31 -10.61 -45.84 19.38
C PRO A 31 -12.08 -46.24 19.65
N SER A 32 -13.05 -45.40 19.29
CA SER A 32 -14.44 -45.86 19.20
C SER A 32 -15.12 -45.35 17.94
N SER A 33 -15.78 -46.30 17.33
CA SER A 33 -16.40 -46.41 16.03
C SER A 33 -17.76 -45.69 15.92
N ALA A 34 -18.26 -45.70 14.69
CA ALA A 34 -19.67 -45.60 14.28
C ALA A 34 -20.26 -44.17 14.18
N ALA A 35 -21.14 -43.82 13.24
CA ALA A 35 -21.69 -44.46 12.04
C ALA A 35 -22.67 -43.45 11.41
N VAL A 36 -22.79 -43.48 10.08
CA VAL A 36 -24.06 -43.46 9.31
C VAL A 36 -24.99 -42.22 9.39
N ASN A 37 -25.13 -41.49 8.26
CA ASN A 37 -26.37 -41.39 7.43
C ASN A 37 -26.18 -40.32 6.32
N LYS A 38 -26.27 -40.68 5.04
CA LYS A 38 -27.45 -40.69 4.14
C LYS A 38 -28.02 -39.30 3.78
N SER A 39 -27.66 -38.86 2.57
CA SER A 39 -28.55 -38.61 1.42
C SER A 39 -29.87 -37.85 1.65
N ALA A 40 -29.98 -36.66 1.06
CA ALA A 40 -31.20 -36.18 0.40
C ALA A 40 -30.85 -35.07 -0.61
N ALA A 41 -31.32 -35.26 -1.84
CA ALA A 41 -31.58 -34.25 -2.87
C ALA A 41 -33.08 -34.35 -3.21
N PRO A 42 -33.61 -33.61 -4.19
CA PRO A 42 -33.57 -32.18 -4.45
C PRO A 42 -35.01 -31.58 -4.33
N ALA A 43 -35.16 -30.26 -4.42
CA ALA A 43 -36.48 -29.63 -4.62
C ALA A 43 -36.40 -28.59 -5.74
N GLU A 44 -37.37 -28.68 -6.65
CA GLU A 44 -37.52 -27.97 -7.91
C GLU A 44 -38.19 -26.58 -7.77
N SER A 45 -37.95 -25.75 -8.83
CA SER A 45 -38.90 -24.82 -9.51
C SER A 45 -39.30 -23.50 -8.81
N PRO A 46 -39.81 -22.44 -9.50
CA PRO A 46 -39.91 -22.11 -10.95
C PRO A 46 -39.17 -20.77 -11.29
N GLY A 47 -38.79 -20.44 -12.53
CA GLY A 47 -39.67 -19.99 -13.62
C GLY A 47 -39.92 -18.47 -13.57
N VAL A 48 -39.13 -17.66 -14.32
CA VAL A 48 -39.41 -16.23 -14.54
C VAL A 48 -39.23 -15.91 -16.04
N PRO A 49 -40.18 -15.22 -16.69
CA PRO A 49 -40.20 -15.01 -18.13
C PRO A 49 -39.31 -13.86 -18.61
N ILE A 50 -38.87 -14.03 -19.85
CA ILE A 50 -38.17 -13.07 -20.72
C ILE A 50 -39.20 -12.05 -21.24
N MET A 51 -38.87 -10.76 -21.19
CA MET A 51 -39.51 -9.75 -22.03
C MET A 51 -38.44 -8.92 -22.74
N ASP A 52 -38.34 -9.17 -24.04
CA ASP A 52 -37.77 -8.28 -25.03
C ASP A 52 -38.61 -7.00 -25.13
N ASN A 53 -37.95 -5.85 -25.33
CA ASN A 53 -38.49 -4.82 -26.20
C ASN A 53 -37.36 -3.97 -26.77
N ALA A 54 -37.04 -4.26 -28.02
CA ALA A 54 -36.31 -3.41 -28.93
C ALA A 54 -37.27 -2.37 -29.52
N ILE A 55 -36.93 -1.08 -29.44
CA ILE A 55 -37.42 -0.06 -30.38
C ILE A 55 -36.24 0.84 -30.75
N THR A 56 -35.85 0.75 -32.01
CA THR A 56 -34.87 1.60 -32.71
C THR A 56 -35.63 2.73 -33.47
N PRO A 57 -34.97 3.57 -34.28
CA PRO A 57 -34.70 4.98 -34.02
C PRO A 57 -35.59 5.94 -34.84
N SER A 58 -35.60 7.22 -34.48
CA SER A 58 -36.07 8.29 -35.37
C SER A 58 -35.18 9.54 -35.24
N ALA A 59 -34.39 9.80 -36.29
CA ALA A 59 -34.05 11.13 -36.80
C ALA A 59 -34.96 11.38 -38.02
N PRO A 60 -35.35 12.63 -38.38
CA PRO A 60 -34.48 13.69 -38.92
C PRO A 60 -34.83 15.06 -38.28
N GLU A 61 -34.27 16.24 -38.57
CA GLU A 61 -33.93 16.89 -39.83
C GLU A 61 -33.14 18.20 -39.54
N ALA A 62 -32.46 18.70 -40.57
CA ALA A 62 -31.56 19.84 -40.57
C ALA A 62 -32.25 21.21 -40.38
N ALA A 63 -31.51 22.22 -39.91
CA ALA A 63 -30.98 23.31 -40.75
C ALA A 63 -30.60 24.59 -39.97
N GLN A 64 -29.53 25.23 -40.47
CA GLN A 64 -29.19 26.66 -40.47
C GLN A 64 -28.41 27.29 -39.29
N THR A 65 -27.14 27.53 -39.63
CA THR A 65 -26.20 28.56 -39.18
C THR A 65 -26.80 29.96 -39.17
N PRO A 66 -26.30 30.84 -38.28
CA PRO A 66 -25.66 32.06 -38.79
C PRO A 66 -24.27 32.27 -38.19
N ALA A 67 -23.36 32.68 -39.06
CA ALA A 67 -22.02 33.14 -38.77
C ALA A 67 -22.07 34.45 -37.97
N LEU A 68 -21.32 34.51 -36.87
CA LEU A 68 -20.89 35.75 -36.25
C LEU A 68 -19.37 35.70 -36.10
N ALA A 69 -18.75 36.66 -36.78
CA ALA A 69 -17.33 36.95 -36.72
C ALA A 69 -16.91 37.24 -35.28
N ILE A 70 -15.93 36.50 -34.78
CA ILE A 70 -15.16 36.88 -33.61
C ILE A 70 -13.80 37.32 -34.15
N GLU A 71 -13.54 38.61 -34.00
CA GLU A 71 -12.27 39.24 -34.30
C GLU A 71 -11.14 38.56 -33.53
N GLU A 72 -10.17 38.12 -34.31
CA GLU A 72 -8.89 37.57 -33.92
C GLU A 72 -8.04 38.66 -33.25
N ASN A 73 -8.16 38.83 -31.94
CA ASN A 73 -7.07 39.37 -31.15
C ASN A 73 -6.13 38.21 -30.79
N ALA A 74 -5.27 37.87 -31.75
CA ALA A 74 -4.06 37.11 -31.49
C ALA A 74 -3.18 37.94 -30.55
N ALA A 75 -3.41 37.77 -29.24
CA ALA A 75 -2.41 38.06 -28.25
C ALA A 75 -1.20 37.21 -28.63
N ASN A 76 -0.19 37.90 -29.14
CA ASN A 76 1.14 37.38 -29.37
C ASN A 76 1.70 37.00 -27.99
N GLU A 77 1.28 35.86 -27.46
CA GLU A 77 2.01 35.16 -26.40
C GLU A 77 3.34 34.79 -27.03
N GLU A 78 4.32 35.61 -26.74
CA GLU A 78 5.73 35.32 -26.90
C GLU A 78 5.98 34.00 -26.15
N THR A 79 5.79 32.88 -26.84
CA THR A 79 6.20 31.57 -26.36
C THR A 79 7.70 31.64 -26.24
N THR A 80 8.18 32.06 -25.08
CA THR A 80 9.57 31.88 -24.69
C THR A 80 9.81 30.40 -24.87
N GLU A 81 10.57 30.02 -25.90
CA GLU A 81 10.94 28.64 -26.15
C GLU A 81 11.74 28.20 -24.92
N LEU A 82 11.04 27.57 -23.97
CA LEU A 82 11.65 27.07 -22.75
C LEU A 82 12.78 26.15 -23.19
N ASN A 83 13.97 26.43 -22.67
CA ASN A 83 15.13 25.58 -22.85
C ASN A 83 14.71 24.13 -22.52
N PRO A 84 15.19 23.12 -23.26
CA PRO A 84 14.93 21.70 -22.99
C PRO A 84 14.94 21.32 -21.50
N CYS A 85 15.82 21.94 -20.72
CA CYS A 85 15.90 21.81 -19.27
C CYS A 85 14.72 22.35 -18.47
N GLU A 86 14.19 23.51 -18.84
CA GLU A 86 13.04 24.12 -18.17
C GLU A 86 11.74 23.42 -18.57
N ARG A 87 11.65 22.95 -19.82
CA ARG A 87 10.56 22.11 -20.30
C ARG A 87 10.49 20.80 -19.52
N ALA A 88 11.63 20.14 -19.33
CA ALA A 88 11.72 18.88 -18.60
C ALA A 88 11.37 19.01 -17.11
N LYS A 89 11.66 20.15 -16.46
CA LYS A 89 11.27 20.41 -15.06
C LYS A 89 9.77 20.62 -14.87
N LYS A 90 9.08 21.22 -15.84
CA LYS A 90 7.63 21.49 -15.78
C LYS A 90 6.75 20.30 -16.19
N LEU A 91 7.31 19.29 -16.85
CA LEU A 91 6.56 18.19 -17.49
C LEU A 91 5.94 17.17 -16.54
N TYR A 92 6.29 17.18 -15.25
CA TYR A 92 5.86 16.13 -14.32
C TYR A 92 5.04 16.74 -13.18
N GLU A 93 3.71 16.76 -13.35
CA GLU A 93 2.77 16.97 -12.26
C GLU A 93 2.94 15.81 -11.27
N LYS A 94 3.27 16.13 -10.02
CA LYS A 94 3.59 15.17 -8.96
C LYS A 94 2.66 15.42 -7.78
N PRO A 95 2.36 14.38 -6.99
CA PRO A 95 2.90 13.01 -7.06
C PRO A 95 2.22 12.12 -8.12
N VAL A 96 2.92 11.07 -8.59
CA VAL A 96 2.40 10.12 -9.62
C VAL A 96 2.54 8.67 -9.16
N PHE A 97 1.43 7.94 -9.13
CA PHE A 97 1.43 6.51 -8.82
C PHE A 97 1.85 5.68 -10.04
N ILE A 98 2.74 4.72 -9.81
CA ILE A 98 3.24 3.76 -10.80
C ILE A 98 2.74 2.36 -10.38
N PRO A 99 1.70 1.82 -11.03
CA PRO A 99 1.09 0.54 -10.67
C PRO A 99 2.06 -0.64 -10.73
N GLU A 100 2.96 -0.66 -11.71
CA GLU A 100 3.91 -1.76 -11.92
C GLU A 100 4.87 -1.91 -10.72
N SER A 101 5.37 -0.79 -10.19
CA SER A 101 6.25 -0.76 -9.02
C SER A 101 5.48 -0.61 -7.69
N GLN A 102 4.15 -0.42 -7.72
CA GLN A 102 3.32 -0.18 -6.55
C GLN A 102 3.84 0.96 -5.66
N ALA A 103 4.31 2.03 -6.30
CA ALA A 103 4.99 3.12 -5.64
C ALA A 103 4.50 4.48 -6.15
N LEU A 104 4.55 5.48 -5.29
CA LEU A 104 4.22 6.86 -5.59
C LEU A 104 5.51 7.66 -5.80
N VAL A 105 5.75 8.15 -7.01
CA VAL A 105 6.86 9.07 -7.30
C VAL A 105 6.47 10.46 -6.81
N ILE A 106 7.18 10.93 -5.78
CA ILE A 106 6.94 12.23 -5.15
C ILE A 106 7.89 13.31 -5.68
N LYS A 107 9.04 12.91 -6.23
CA LYS A 107 10.04 13.84 -6.77
C LYS A 107 10.77 13.24 -7.96
N VAL A 108 11.01 14.09 -8.94
CA VAL A 108 11.87 13.84 -10.11
C VAL A 108 12.80 15.04 -10.16
N ASP A 109 14.09 14.82 -9.88
CA ASP A 109 15.14 15.80 -10.04
C ASP A 109 15.83 15.54 -11.37
N GLN A 110 15.93 16.54 -12.23
CA GLN A 110 16.64 16.41 -13.50
C GLN A 110 17.80 17.40 -13.52
N ASP A 111 19.01 16.85 -13.53
CA ASP A 111 20.22 17.65 -13.64
C ASP A 111 20.32 18.18 -15.07
N CYS A 112 20.81 19.41 -15.23
CA CYS A 112 21.15 19.97 -16.53
C CYS A 112 22.65 20.22 -16.57
N LYS A 113 23.29 19.74 -17.64
CA LYS A 113 24.74 19.86 -17.82
C LYS A 113 25.01 20.84 -18.94
N SER A 114 26.00 21.72 -18.75
CA SER A 114 26.52 22.51 -19.85
C SER A 114 27.38 21.60 -20.73
N SER A 115 27.11 21.61 -22.03
CA SER A 115 27.91 20.98 -23.09
C SER A 115 28.44 22.05 -24.04
N GLU A 116 29.37 21.70 -24.92
CA GLU A 116 29.88 22.59 -25.99
C GLU A 116 28.76 23.13 -26.90
N ASN A 117 27.63 22.40 -27.01
CA ASN A 117 26.49 22.75 -27.86
C ASN A 117 25.31 23.36 -27.07
N GLY A 118 25.52 23.76 -25.81
CA GLY A 118 24.48 24.33 -24.94
C GLY A 118 24.11 23.43 -23.75
N MET A 119 22.94 23.66 -23.15
CA MET A 119 22.48 22.87 -21.99
C MET A 119 21.86 21.54 -22.43
N GLU A 120 22.43 20.43 -21.95
CA GLU A 120 21.91 19.09 -22.15
C GLU A 120 21.17 18.58 -20.91
N VAL A 121 20.12 17.81 -21.16
CA VAL A 121 19.31 17.18 -20.12
C VAL A 121 20.06 15.95 -19.58
N GLY A 122 20.44 16.00 -18.31
CA GLY A 122 21.09 14.90 -17.61
C GLY A 122 20.13 13.79 -17.17
N THR A 123 20.69 12.79 -16.49
CA THR A 123 19.94 11.65 -15.97
C THR A 123 18.93 12.09 -14.90
N ALA A 124 17.67 11.73 -15.09
CA ALA A 124 16.62 11.98 -14.10
C ALA A 124 16.83 11.12 -12.85
N LYS A 125 16.56 11.69 -11.68
CA LYS A 125 16.63 11.04 -10.37
C LYS A 125 15.24 10.98 -9.75
N LEU A 126 14.77 9.77 -9.43
CA LEU A 126 13.45 9.51 -8.85
C LEU A 126 13.53 9.37 -7.33
N SER A 127 12.61 10.03 -6.64
CA SER A 127 12.29 9.69 -5.24
C SER A 127 10.85 9.20 -5.18
N ALA A 128 10.66 8.05 -4.56
CA ALA A 128 9.36 7.42 -4.42
C ALA A 128 9.10 6.91 -3.01
N VAL A 129 7.82 6.77 -2.70
CA VAL A 129 7.29 6.16 -1.48
C VAL A 129 6.53 4.90 -1.87
N GLY A 130 6.62 3.84 -1.08
CA GLY A 130 5.82 2.63 -1.30
C GLY A 130 5.40 1.98 0.02
N VAL A 131 4.60 0.92 -0.07
CA VAL A 131 4.15 0.18 1.12
C VAL A 131 5.05 -1.03 1.35
N SER A 132 5.38 -1.30 2.61
CA SER A 132 6.11 -2.50 3.04
C SER A 132 5.39 -3.80 2.64
N CYS A 133 6.15 -4.89 2.48
CA CYS A 133 5.66 -6.23 2.10
C CYS A 133 5.03 -6.31 0.69
N THR A 134 5.30 -5.34 -0.20
CA THR A 134 4.88 -5.38 -1.60
C THR A 134 5.79 -6.22 -2.49
N GLY A 135 7.04 -6.47 -2.06
CA GLY A 135 8.03 -7.29 -2.75
C GLY A 135 8.27 -8.66 -2.12
N GLY A 136 7.55 -8.99 -1.04
CA GLY A 136 7.69 -10.26 -0.35
C GLY A 136 6.62 -10.45 0.74
N PRO A 137 6.47 -11.68 1.27
CA PRO A 137 5.39 -12.00 2.18
C PRO A 137 5.55 -11.31 3.54
N GLY A 138 4.48 -10.69 4.02
CA GLY A 138 4.34 -10.25 5.41
C GLY A 138 3.98 -11.41 6.34
N LEU A 139 4.07 -11.17 7.66
CA LEU A 139 3.77 -12.17 8.69
C LEU A 139 2.47 -11.86 9.43
N VAL A 140 1.66 -12.89 9.61
CA VAL A 140 0.48 -12.85 10.47
C VAL A 140 0.87 -13.27 11.88
N ALA A 141 0.56 -12.43 12.87
CA ALA A 141 0.56 -12.81 14.27
C ALA A 141 -0.86 -12.97 14.79
N ARG A 142 -1.10 -14.01 15.58
CA ARG A 142 -2.39 -14.23 16.23
C ARG A 142 -2.29 -13.84 17.69
N LYS A 143 -3.26 -13.07 18.19
CA LYS A 143 -3.33 -12.67 19.59
C LYS A 143 -4.65 -13.14 20.19
N GLY A 144 -4.55 -13.84 21.31
CA GLY A 144 -5.70 -14.46 21.98
C GLY A 144 -5.50 -15.97 22.17
N HIS A 145 -6.49 -16.64 22.72
CA HIS A 145 -6.47 -18.09 22.91
C HIS A 145 -7.30 -18.79 21.83
N SER A 146 -6.78 -19.89 21.28
CA SER A 146 -7.39 -20.65 20.18
C SER A 146 -8.75 -21.27 20.51
N ASN A 147 -9.10 -21.35 21.79
CA ASN A 147 -10.38 -21.87 22.28
C ASN A 147 -11.42 -20.76 22.55
N GLN A 148 -11.13 -19.50 22.20
CA GLN A 148 -12.03 -18.38 22.41
C GLN A 148 -12.34 -17.65 21.09
N ASN A 149 -13.60 -17.29 20.89
CA ASN A 149 -14.13 -16.68 19.65
C ASN A 149 -13.65 -15.23 19.40
N TRP A 150 -12.58 -14.78 20.06
CA TRP A 150 -12.05 -13.41 19.94
C TRP A 150 -10.60 -13.38 19.44
N GLU A 151 -10.05 -14.49 18.92
CA GLU A 151 -8.68 -14.49 18.38
C GLU A 151 -8.52 -13.42 17.29
N ILE A 152 -7.58 -12.51 17.54
CA ILE A 152 -7.27 -11.33 16.72
C ILE A 152 -6.15 -11.69 15.75
N ILE A 153 -6.23 -11.17 14.52
CA ILE A 153 -5.23 -11.38 13.47
C ILE A 153 -4.53 -10.06 13.15
N ASN A 154 -3.23 -10.02 13.44
CA ASN A 154 -2.37 -8.86 13.24
C ASN A 154 -1.51 -9.07 11.98
N PHE A 155 -1.57 -8.11 11.05
CA PHE A 155 -0.76 -8.07 9.85
C PHE A 155 0.50 -7.25 10.11
N LYS A 156 1.64 -7.91 10.24
CA LYS A 156 2.92 -7.22 10.49
C LYS A 156 3.45 -6.66 9.16
N MET A 157 3.24 -5.36 8.95
CA MET A 157 3.80 -4.60 7.83
C MET A 157 4.92 -3.67 8.33
N ASP A 158 5.91 -4.26 8.99
CA ASP A 158 7.04 -3.50 9.49
C ASP A 158 7.94 -2.96 8.36
N LEU A 159 8.87 -2.07 8.69
CA LEU A 159 9.81 -1.48 7.74
C LEU A 159 10.88 -2.46 7.25
N SER A 160 10.99 -3.65 7.86
CA SER A 160 11.94 -4.69 7.44
C SER A 160 11.40 -5.56 6.31
N CYS A 161 10.10 -5.48 6.07
CA CYS A 161 9.41 -6.23 5.04
C CYS A 161 9.82 -5.76 3.63
N ALA A 162 10.14 -6.71 2.74
CA ALA A 162 10.61 -6.39 1.40
C ALA A 162 9.58 -5.59 0.59
N MET A 163 10.03 -4.47 0.03
CA MET A 163 9.29 -3.72 -0.99
C MET A 163 9.67 -4.22 -2.39
N LYS A 164 8.89 -3.85 -3.40
CA LYS A 164 9.28 -4.11 -4.80
C LYS A 164 10.66 -3.52 -5.12
N SER A 165 11.30 -4.06 -6.15
CA SER A 165 12.66 -3.64 -6.50
C SER A 165 12.69 -2.19 -7.01
N SER A 166 13.82 -1.50 -6.78
CA SER A 166 14.05 -0.19 -7.39
C SER A 166 14.21 -0.28 -8.92
N ASP A 167 14.54 -1.44 -9.46
CA ASP A 167 14.60 -1.67 -10.91
C ASP A 167 13.21 -1.62 -11.56
N ASP A 168 12.18 -2.18 -10.91
CA ASP A 168 10.81 -2.09 -11.40
C ASP A 168 10.36 -0.62 -11.48
N LEU A 169 10.66 0.16 -10.44
CA LEU A 169 10.38 1.59 -10.39
C LEU A 169 11.14 2.36 -11.48
N ARG A 170 12.41 2.01 -11.70
CA ARG A 170 13.26 2.64 -12.72
C ARG A 170 12.70 2.43 -14.13
N LEU A 171 12.38 1.18 -14.47
CA LEU A 171 11.89 0.81 -15.81
C LEU A 171 10.48 1.38 -16.05
N ALA A 172 9.58 1.26 -15.08
CA ALA A 172 8.23 1.79 -15.19
C ALA A 172 8.23 3.33 -15.19
N GLY A 173 9.08 3.96 -14.37
CA GLY A 173 9.30 5.40 -14.35
C GLY A 173 9.80 5.95 -15.69
N LYS A 174 10.79 5.29 -16.31
CA LYS A 174 11.24 5.64 -17.67
C LYS A 174 10.08 5.69 -18.66
N LYS A 175 9.27 4.62 -18.70
CA LYS A 175 8.12 4.52 -19.60
C LYS A 175 7.07 5.59 -19.29
N LYS A 176 6.75 5.79 -18.01
CA LYS A 176 5.69 6.70 -17.55
C LYS A 176 6.02 8.17 -17.83
N PHE A 177 7.28 8.56 -17.63
CA PHE A 177 7.74 9.95 -17.77
C PHE A 177 8.42 10.22 -19.12
N GLY A 178 8.57 9.21 -19.98
CA GLY A 178 9.18 9.38 -21.30
C GLY A 178 10.67 9.76 -21.25
N PHE A 179 11.41 9.30 -20.23
CA PHE A 179 12.84 9.62 -20.15
C PHE A 179 13.62 8.93 -21.27
N ALA A 180 14.48 9.69 -21.95
CA ALA A 180 15.36 9.17 -23.00
C ALA A 180 16.37 8.13 -22.45
N VAL A 181 16.88 8.37 -21.25
CA VAL A 181 17.80 7.49 -20.52
C VAL A 181 17.14 6.89 -19.29
N ASP A 182 17.65 5.74 -18.84
CA ASP A 182 17.16 5.11 -17.62
C ASP A 182 17.38 6.04 -16.42
N PRO A 183 16.33 6.35 -15.62
CA PRO A 183 16.49 7.20 -14.47
C PRO A 183 17.24 6.48 -13.34
N VAL A 184 17.80 7.24 -12.41
CA VAL A 184 18.37 6.70 -11.17
C VAL A 184 17.35 6.82 -10.06
N VAL A 185 17.08 5.74 -9.33
CA VAL A 185 16.26 5.82 -8.10
C VAL A 185 17.14 6.35 -6.97
N ARG A 186 16.93 7.62 -6.61
CA ARG A 186 17.65 8.30 -5.53
C ARG A 186 17.17 7.85 -4.16
N ALA A 187 15.85 7.70 -4.01
CA ALA A 187 15.23 7.24 -2.78
C ALA A 187 14.00 6.41 -3.10
N PHE A 188 13.87 5.26 -2.45
CA PHE A 188 12.64 4.49 -2.43
C PHE A 188 12.38 4.07 -0.98
N VAL A 189 11.46 4.78 -0.32
CA VAL A 189 11.27 4.67 1.13
C VAL A 189 9.89 4.08 1.47
N PRO A 190 9.79 3.32 2.57
CA PRO A 190 8.51 2.83 3.05
C PRO A 190 7.63 3.97 3.59
N LEU A 191 6.33 3.86 3.37
CA LEU A 191 5.29 4.67 4.00
C LEU A 191 5.23 4.31 5.50
N MET A 192 5.36 5.32 6.35
CA MET A 192 5.13 5.17 7.79
C MET A 192 3.63 5.25 8.03
N VAL A 193 2.98 4.10 8.22
CA VAL A 193 1.54 4.05 8.46
C VAL A 193 1.23 4.52 9.87
N ASP A 194 0.46 5.60 9.97
CA ASP A 194 0.00 6.21 11.21
C ASP A 194 -1.44 5.79 11.53
N TYR A 195 -2.29 5.63 10.50
CA TYR A 195 -3.68 5.17 10.63
C TYR A 195 -4.02 4.16 9.51
N TRP A 196 -4.87 3.18 9.81
CA TRP A 196 -5.39 2.24 8.84
C TRP A 196 -6.86 1.92 9.09
N GLU A 197 -7.58 1.60 8.02
CA GLU A 197 -8.95 1.10 8.10
C GLU A 197 -9.21 0.07 7.01
N PHE A 198 -9.94 -0.98 7.33
CA PHE A 198 -10.44 -1.91 6.33
C PHE A 198 -11.72 -1.34 5.69
N GLU A 199 -11.89 -1.53 4.39
CA GLU A 199 -13.00 -0.90 3.65
C GLU A 199 -14.35 -1.56 3.91
N HIS A 200 -14.35 -2.87 4.15
CA HIS A 200 -15.59 -3.68 4.24
C HIS A 200 -15.94 -4.13 5.65
N ASN A 201 -15.16 -3.71 6.65
CA ASN A 201 -15.49 -3.91 8.05
C ASN A 201 -15.23 -2.63 8.86
N ASN A 202 -15.60 -2.66 10.14
CA ASN A 202 -15.41 -1.55 11.07
C ASN A 202 -14.04 -1.57 11.75
N ASP A 203 -13.16 -2.52 11.42
CA ASP A 203 -11.82 -2.58 11.99
C ASP A 203 -10.97 -1.43 11.43
N ALA A 204 -10.47 -0.61 12.34
CA ALA A 204 -9.53 0.46 12.08
C ALA A 204 -8.62 0.63 13.30
N GLY A 205 -7.47 1.25 13.09
CA GLY A 205 -6.52 1.45 14.17
C GLY A 205 -5.36 2.32 13.78
N LEU A 206 -4.48 2.52 14.76
CA LEU A 206 -3.31 3.38 14.64
C LEU A 206 -2.05 2.53 14.51
N GLY A 207 -1.01 3.12 13.91
CA GLY A 207 0.30 2.51 13.67
C GLY A 207 0.34 1.52 12.50
N THR A 208 1.39 0.72 12.43
CA THR A 208 1.75 -0.07 11.24
C THR A 208 1.18 -1.49 11.18
N VAL A 209 0.28 -1.84 12.11
CA VAL A 209 -0.20 -3.22 12.27
C VAL A 209 -1.73 -3.28 12.11
N PRO A 210 -2.23 -3.40 10.87
CA PRO A 210 -3.62 -3.72 10.61
C PRO A 210 -4.07 -4.94 11.40
N THR A 211 -5.26 -4.87 11.96
CA THR A 211 -5.74 -5.83 12.93
C THR A 211 -7.18 -6.20 12.60
N LEU A 212 -7.45 -7.48 12.34
CA LEU A 212 -8.82 -7.99 12.18
C LEU A 212 -9.35 -8.47 13.53
N SER A 213 -10.45 -7.89 13.97
CA SER A 213 -11.04 -8.08 15.30
C SER A 213 -12.53 -8.39 15.30
N GLU A 214 -13.20 -8.38 14.14
CA GLU A 214 -14.67 -8.49 14.00
C GLU A 214 -15.35 -9.55 14.91
N ARG A 215 -16.57 -9.21 15.34
CA ARG A 215 -17.46 -10.06 16.16
C ARG A 215 -17.74 -11.40 15.44
N GLY A 216 -17.08 -12.45 15.92
CA GLY A 216 -17.01 -13.78 15.27
C GLY A 216 -15.59 -14.36 15.27
N GLY A 217 -14.60 -13.50 15.54
CA GLY A 217 -13.18 -13.83 15.67
C GLY A 217 -12.45 -13.52 14.38
N GLY A 218 -11.49 -12.59 14.41
CA GLY A 218 -10.62 -12.27 13.29
C GLY A 218 -9.96 -13.52 12.69
N ALA A 219 -9.64 -14.50 13.53
CA ALA A 219 -9.14 -15.80 13.09
C ALA A 219 -10.14 -16.60 12.24
N GLN A 220 -11.44 -16.54 12.54
CA GLN A 220 -12.45 -17.22 11.74
C GLN A 220 -12.57 -16.57 10.35
N GLN A 221 -12.57 -15.23 10.30
CA GLN A 221 -12.59 -14.49 9.04
C GLN A 221 -11.31 -14.75 8.23
N TRP A 222 -10.16 -14.76 8.87
CA TRP A 222 -8.87 -15.12 8.25
C TRP A 222 -8.87 -16.54 7.71
N ASN A 223 -9.29 -17.53 8.50
CA ASN A 223 -9.31 -18.92 8.07
C ASN A 223 -10.27 -19.14 6.88
N LYS A 224 -11.45 -18.51 6.90
CA LYS A 224 -12.36 -18.49 5.74
C LYS A 224 -11.71 -17.81 4.54
N GLY A 225 -11.00 -16.71 4.76
CA GLY A 225 -10.27 -15.98 3.74
C GLY A 225 -9.17 -16.81 3.10
N VAL A 226 -8.38 -17.55 3.88
CA VAL A 226 -7.37 -18.47 3.34
C VAL A 226 -8.01 -19.58 2.51
N GLN A 227 -9.09 -20.20 3.00
CA GLN A 227 -9.76 -21.30 2.28
C GLN A 227 -10.38 -20.84 0.95
N LYS A 228 -10.85 -19.60 0.89
CA LYS A 228 -11.55 -19.03 -0.28
C LYS A 228 -10.69 -18.06 -1.09
N ASN A 229 -9.42 -17.90 -0.74
CA ASN A 229 -8.50 -16.90 -1.29
C ASN A 229 -9.11 -15.47 -1.33
N VAL A 230 -9.76 -15.05 -0.25
CA VAL A 230 -10.39 -13.74 -0.15
C VAL A 230 -9.35 -12.70 0.26
N SER A 231 -9.25 -11.63 -0.51
CA SER A 231 -8.46 -10.44 -0.19
C SER A 231 -9.16 -9.55 0.82
N PHE A 232 -8.38 -8.87 1.66
CA PHE A 232 -8.87 -7.89 2.63
C PHE A 232 -8.46 -6.47 2.19
N PRO A 233 -9.38 -5.67 1.63
CA PRO A 233 -9.08 -4.30 1.21
C PRO A 233 -8.86 -3.39 2.42
N VAL A 234 -7.73 -2.69 2.42
CA VAL A 234 -7.28 -1.82 3.51
C VAL A 234 -6.80 -0.49 2.94
N LYS A 235 -7.15 0.60 3.62
CA LYS A 235 -6.57 1.93 3.39
C LYS A 235 -5.54 2.20 4.46
N LEU A 236 -4.36 2.62 4.03
CA LEU A 236 -3.23 2.96 4.88
C LEU A 236 -2.95 4.44 4.72
N TYR A 237 -2.89 5.15 5.83
CA TYR A 237 -2.65 6.59 5.89
C TYR A 237 -1.36 6.84 6.63
N GLY A 238 -0.55 7.75 6.13
CA GLY A 238 0.73 8.02 6.76
C GLY A 238 1.60 9.01 6.03
N ARG A 239 2.81 9.15 6.53
CA ARG A 239 3.83 10.08 6.03
C ARG A 239 5.07 9.30 5.60
N PHE A 240 5.96 9.92 4.83
CA PHE A 240 7.31 9.37 4.68
C PHE A 240 8.18 9.97 5.82
N SER A 241 9.02 9.17 6.46
CA SER A 241 9.70 9.53 7.73
C SER A 241 10.75 10.66 7.66
N SER A 242 11.11 11.13 6.46
CA SER A 242 12.31 11.94 6.25
C SER A 242 12.11 13.46 6.18
N TRP A 243 10.88 14.00 6.20
CA TRP A 243 10.66 15.45 5.96
C TRP A 243 9.92 16.21 7.07
N GLY A 244 9.95 15.70 8.31
CA GLY A 244 9.47 16.41 9.51
C GLY A 244 7.94 16.57 9.62
N ASP A 245 7.49 17.27 10.66
CA ASP A 245 6.07 17.34 11.07
C ASP A 245 5.14 18.03 10.05
N ASN A 246 5.70 18.75 9.07
CA ASN A 246 4.97 19.37 7.96
C ASN A 246 4.89 18.50 6.70
N ALA A 247 5.15 17.18 6.82
CA ALA A 247 5.11 16.28 5.68
C ALA A 247 3.67 16.03 5.21
N SER A 248 3.48 16.03 3.89
CA SER A 248 2.22 15.61 3.25
C SER A 248 1.77 14.24 3.74
N ILE A 249 0.46 14.06 3.83
CA ILE A 249 -0.16 12.79 4.20
C ILE A 249 -0.57 12.05 2.94
N TYR A 250 -0.29 10.77 2.91
CA TYR A 250 -0.57 9.89 1.78
C TYR A 250 -1.60 8.84 2.17
N GLU A 251 -2.48 8.51 1.23
CA GLU A 251 -3.35 7.34 1.29
C GLU A 251 -2.82 6.29 0.32
N ALA A 252 -2.66 5.06 0.80
CA ALA A 252 -2.45 3.87 0.00
C ALA A 252 -3.66 2.94 0.12
N LYS A 253 -4.36 2.72 -1.00
CA LYS A 253 -5.38 1.68 -1.11
C LYS A 253 -4.69 0.37 -1.46
N ALA A 254 -4.76 -0.59 -0.55
CA ALA A 254 -4.09 -1.87 -0.67
C ALA A 254 -5.03 -3.04 -0.40
N THR A 255 -4.57 -4.23 -0.75
CA THR A 255 -5.23 -5.49 -0.41
C THR A 255 -4.25 -6.41 0.28
N LEU A 256 -4.69 -7.02 1.37
CA LEU A 256 -3.96 -8.07 2.07
C LEU A 256 -4.49 -9.41 1.58
N VAL A 257 -3.64 -10.21 0.95
CA VAL A 257 -4.03 -11.48 0.34
C VAL A 257 -3.40 -12.63 1.14
N PRO A 258 -4.19 -13.57 1.69
CA PRO A 258 -3.64 -14.72 2.39
C PRO A 258 -2.79 -15.60 1.46
N ARG A 259 -1.64 -16.08 1.96
CA ARG A 259 -0.89 -17.14 1.29
C ARG A 259 -1.35 -18.51 1.76
N SER A 260 -1.06 -19.54 0.97
CA SER A 260 -1.43 -20.94 1.24
C SER A 260 -0.96 -21.46 2.61
N ASN A 261 0.07 -20.85 3.21
CA ASN A 261 0.64 -21.27 4.49
C ASN A 261 -0.03 -20.68 5.75
N GLN A 262 -1.20 -20.01 5.64
CA GLN A 262 -2.03 -19.47 6.74
C GLN A 262 -1.35 -18.48 7.73
N ARG A 263 -0.04 -18.26 7.62
CA ARG A 263 0.76 -17.38 8.49
C ARG A 263 1.41 -16.24 7.74
N GLN A 264 1.26 -16.20 6.43
CA GLN A 264 1.76 -15.12 5.59
C GLN A 264 0.64 -14.49 4.77
N PHE A 265 0.90 -13.27 4.35
CA PHE A 265 0.07 -12.51 3.44
C PHE A 265 0.95 -11.77 2.44
N ASP A 266 0.40 -11.48 1.28
CA ASP A 266 1.01 -10.58 0.31
C ASP A 266 0.26 -9.24 0.33
N VAL A 267 0.97 -8.12 0.15
CA VAL A 267 0.39 -6.78 0.01
C VAL A 267 0.36 -6.42 -1.45
N THR A 268 -0.80 -6.00 -1.95
CA THR A 268 -0.92 -5.41 -3.29
C THR A 268 -1.53 -4.02 -3.17
N VAL A 269 -0.74 -3.01 -3.53
CA VAL A 269 -1.19 -1.62 -3.59
C VAL A 269 -1.88 -1.35 -4.91
N GLN A 270 -3.14 -0.93 -4.85
CA GLN A 270 -3.97 -0.63 -6.01
C GLN A 270 -3.83 0.83 -6.44
N ASN A 271 -3.67 1.73 -5.47
CA ASN A 271 -3.46 3.15 -5.71
C ASN A 271 -2.74 3.79 -4.52
N MET A 272 -1.96 4.83 -4.79
CA MET A 272 -1.44 5.73 -3.77
C MET A 272 -1.61 7.17 -4.22
N LYS A 273 -1.86 8.08 -3.28
CA LYS A 273 -1.94 9.51 -3.56
C LYS A 273 -1.58 10.33 -2.34
N GLU A 274 -1.20 11.58 -2.58
CA GLU A 274 -1.20 12.63 -1.55
C GLU A 274 -2.64 13.09 -1.32
N LEU A 275 -2.98 13.33 -0.05
CA LEU A 275 -4.29 13.82 0.36
C LEU A 275 -4.33 15.34 0.34
N SER A 276 -5.44 15.91 -0.13
CA SER A 276 -5.74 17.33 0.08
C SER A 276 -6.11 17.61 1.54
N GLU A 277 -6.16 18.88 1.93
CA GLU A 277 -6.56 19.29 3.29
C GLU A 277 -7.97 18.79 3.67
N GLU A 278 -8.91 18.82 2.72
CA GLU A 278 -10.27 18.30 2.94
C GLU A 278 -10.24 16.77 3.14
N GLU A 279 -9.43 16.06 2.36
CA GLU A 279 -9.31 14.61 2.49
C GLU A 279 -8.61 14.19 3.79
N VAL A 280 -7.62 14.96 4.23
CA VAL A 280 -6.98 14.81 5.55
C VAL A 280 -8.01 15.00 6.66
N THR A 281 -8.85 16.04 6.56
CA THR A 281 -9.92 16.30 7.54
C THR A 281 -10.90 15.12 7.60
N LEU A 282 -11.37 14.64 6.44
CA LEU A 282 -12.28 13.49 6.37
C LEU A 282 -11.63 12.20 6.91
N ALA A 283 -10.34 11.98 6.68
CA ALA A 283 -9.62 10.83 7.21
C ALA A 283 -9.44 10.92 8.73
N SER A 284 -9.15 12.11 9.25
CA SER A 284 -9.07 12.40 10.68
C SER A 284 -10.40 12.14 11.38
N ASP A 285 -11.52 12.61 10.81
CA ASP A 285 -12.86 12.38 11.34
C ASP A 285 -13.21 10.89 11.40
N ARG A 286 -12.85 10.12 10.36
CA ARG A 286 -12.99 8.65 10.37
C ARG A 286 -12.15 8.01 11.45
N CYS A 287 -10.89 8.42 11.61
CA CYS A 287 -10.00 7.94 12.66
C CYS A 287 -10.62 8.16 14.04
N MET A 288 -11.06 9.40 14.33
CA MET A 288 -11.68 9.74 15.62
C MET A 288 -12.93 8.89 15.88
N THR A 289 -13.79 8.75 14.87
CA THR A 289 -15.05 8.01 14.98
C THR A 289 -14.84 6.51 15.18
N ARG A 290 -13.88 5.91 14.45
CA ARG A 290 -13.66 4.46 14.48
C ARG A 290 -12.80 4.00 15.66
N THR A 291 -11.85 4.81 16.11
CA THR A 291 -10.90 4.43 17.18
C THR A 291 -11.27 4.99 18.55
N GLY A 292 -11.99 6.11 18.60
CA GLY A 292 -12.24 6.87 19.83
C GLY A 292 -11.00 7.56 20.42
N GLN A 293 -9.86 7.57 19.72
CA GLN A 293 -8.58 8.09 20.23
C GLN A 293 -8.25 9.46 19.65
N LYS A 294 -8.92 10.51 20.16
CA LYS A 294 -8.79 11.86 19.63
C LYS A 294 -7.33 12.35 19.54
N SER A 295 -6.56 12.25 20.63
CA SER A 295 -5.18 12.75 20.65
C SER A 295 -4.29 12.06 19.61
N ALA A 296 -4.37 10.73 19.53
CA ALA A 296 -3.53 9.96 18.62
C ALA A 296 -3.95 10.15 17.15
N CYS A 297 -5.24 10.35 16.87
CA CYS A 297 -5.70 10.75 15.53
C CYS A 297 -5.22 12.16 15.16
N SER A 298 -5.26 13.12 16.10
CA SER A 298 -4.72 14.46 15.87
C SER A 298 -3.22 14.41 15.56
N ASP A 299 -2.44 13.58 16.26
CA ASP A 299 -1.01 13.38 15.98
C ASP A 299 -0.79 12.74 14.59
N ALA A 300 -1.58 11.72 14.26
CA ALA A 300 -1.51 11.02 12.97
C ALA A 300 -1.79 11.95 11.78
N PHE A 301 -2.67 12.96 11.95
CA PHE A 301 -3.08 13.86 10.87
C PHE A 301 -2.55 15.30 10.97
N GLY A 302 -1.87 15.67 12.06
CA GLY A 302 -1.25 16.99 12.23
C GLY A 302 -2.24 18.14 12.41
N SER A 303 -3.47 17.84 12.82
CA SER A 303 -4.50 18.85 13.08
C SER A 303 -4.24 19.51 14.44
N ASN A 304 -3.73 20.76 14.42
CA ASN A 304 -3.72 21.68 15.55
C ASN A 304 -5.05 22.45 15.63
#